data_AF-A0A8T7GWP7-F1
#
_entry.id   AF-A0A8T7GWP7-F1
#
_cell.length_a   1.000
_cell.length_b   1.000
_cell.length_c   1.000
_cell.angle_alpha   90.00
_cell.angle_beta   90.00
_cell.angle_gamma   90.00
#
_symmetry.space_group_name_H-M   'P 1'
#
loop_
_entity.id
_entity.type
_entity.pdbx_description
1 polymer ?
#
loop_
_entity_poly.entity_id
_entity_poly.type
_entity_poly.pdbx_seq_one_letter_code
_entity_poly.pdbx_strand_id
1 'polypeptide(L)'
;MTQYLSQLKELLSPKLTAKGYKLFLMGSTLKIMKGMQTVMNIVDKGEEVELSFKGQKYKYDKWYTKPEHLAKTILRVFEVQQL
;
A
#
# COMPACT_ATOMS: atom_id res chain seq x y z
N MET A 1 13.79 4.44 6.74
CA MET A 1 12.76 3.61 6.06
C MET A 1 12.01 2.85 7.14
N THR A 2 10.68 2.79 7.09
CA THR A 2 9.92 2.10 8.14
C THR A 2 9.81 0.61 7.82
N GLN A 3 10.11 -0.25 8.79
CA GLN A 3 10.07 -1.71 8.62
C GLN A 3 8.69 -2.18 8.14
N TYR A 4 7.63 -1.53 8.64
CA TYR A 4 6.25 -1.79 8.26
C TYR A 4 6.02 -1.64 6.75
N LEU A 5 6.41 -0.50 6.16
CA LEU A 5 6.20 -0.25 4.74
C LEU A 5 7.13 -1.07 3.84
N SER A 6 8.33 -1.42 4.32
CA SER A 6 9.22 -2.35 3.62
C SER A 6 8.58 -3.73 3.49
N GLN A 7 8.09 -4.29 4.61
CA GLN A 7 7.39 -5.58 4.60
C GLN A 7 6.12 -5.54 3.76
N LEU A 8 5.33 -4.46 3.88
CA LEU A 8 4.15 -4.27 3.04
C LEU A 8 4.50 -4.26 1.55
N LYS A 9 5.57 -3.56 1.15
CA LYS A 9 6.04 -3.54 -0.24
C LYS A 9 6.44 -4.93 -0.72
N GLU A 10 7.16 -5.71 0.08
CA GLU A 10 7.57 -7.08 -0.28
C GLU A 10 6.37 -7.99 -0.53
N LEU A 11 5.34 -7.89 0.32
CA LEU A 11 4.11 -8.68 0.18
C LEU A 11 3.28 -8.30 -1.06
N LEU A 12 3.28 -7.02 -1.42
CA LEU A 12 2.50 -6.50 -2.56
C LEU A 12 3.21 -6.67 -3.90
N SER A 13 4.55 -6.56 -3.93
CA SER A 13 5.33 -6.46 -5.16
C SER A 13 5.10 -7.62 -6.14
N PRO A 14 5.12 -8.91 -5.74
CA PRO A 14 4.95 -10.01 -6.68
C PRO A 14 3.62 -9.96 -7.44
N LYS A 15 2.53 -9.65 -6.74
CA LYS A 15 1.18 -9.65 -7.34
C LYS A 15 0.89 -8.39 -8.15
N LEU A 16 1.32 -7.24 -7.65
CA LEU A 16 1.03 -5.96 -8.31
C LEU A 16 1.96 -5.73 -9.52
N THR A 17 3.23 -6.12 -9.43
CA THR A 17 4.17 -5.99 -10.57
C THR A 17 3.73 -6.86 -11.75
N ALA A 18 3.22 -8.08 -11.49
CA ALA A 18 2.64 -8.93 -12.53
C ALA A 18 1.45 -8.30 -13.27
N LYS A 19 0.76 -7.33 -12.63
CA LYS A 19 -0.35 -6.56 -13.20
C LYS A 19 0.10 -5.21 -13.81
N GLY A 20 1.41 -4.97 -13.93
CA GLY A 20 1.97 -3.75 -14.51
C GLY A 20 2.05 -2.56 -13.55
N TYR A 21 1.90 -2.77 -12.24
CA TYR A 21 2.09 -1.72 -11.23
C TYR A 21 3.54 -1.57 -10.80
N LYS A 22 3.92 -0.35 -10.43
CA LYS A 22 5.22 -0.05 -9.81
C LYS A 22 5.02 0.41 -8.38
N LEU A 23 5.87 -0.09 -7.48
CA LEU A 23 5.86 0.25 -6.06
C LEU A 23 7.10 1.05 -5.68
N PHE A 24 6.91 2.27 -5.20
CA PHE A 24 7.98 3.18 -4.80
C PHE A 24 7.89 3.46 -3.30
N LEU A 25 8.91 3.07 -2.56
CA LEU A 25 9.05 3.40 -1.14
C LEU A 25 10.00 4.59 -1.01
N MET A 26 9.50 5.71 -0.50
CA MET A 26 10.23 6.96 -0.32
C MET A 26 10.01 7.45 1.12
N GLY A 27 11.06 7.35 1.95
CA GLY A 27 10.98 7.75 3.36
C GLY A 27 9.92 6.94 4.13
N SER A 28 8.86 7.63 4.57
CA SER A 28 7.69 7.08 5.26
C SER A 28 6.48 6.90 4.34
N THR A 29 6.66 6.88 3.02
CA THR A 29 5.56 6.80 2.05
C THR A 29 5.80 5.68 1.03
N LEU A 30 4.81 4.81 0.85
CA LEU A 30 4.74 3.81 -0.21
C LEU A 30 3.71 4.24 -1.27
N LYS A 31 4.16 4.45 -2.50
CA LYS A 31 3.31 4.77 -3.66
C LYS A 31 3.14 3.54 -4.53
N ILE A 32 1.90 3.28 -4.94
CA ILE A 32 1.56 2.29 -5.96
C ILE A 32 1.11 3.04 -7.20
N MET A 33 1.81 2.82 -8.32
CA MET A 33 1.63 3.57 -9.56
C MET A 33 1.30 2.66 -10.73
N LYS A 34 0.46 3.13 -11.66
CA LYS A 34 0.23 2.54 -12.98
C LYS A 34 0.60 3.57 -14.04
N GLY A 35 1.66 3.31 -14.79
CA GLY A 35 2.28 4.33 -15.64
C GLY A 35 2.77 5.53 -14.82
N MET A 36 2.29 6.74 -15.13
CA MET A 36 2.61 7.98 -14.40
C MET A 36 1.59 8.32 -13.29
N GLN A 37 0.50 7.57 -13.17
CA GLN A 37 -0.56 7.85 -12.20
C GLN A 37 -0.30 7.14 -10.88
N THR A 38 -0.43 7.87 -9.77
CA THR A 38 -0.49 7.27 -8.43
C THR A 38 -1.90 6.74 -8.19
N VAL A 39 -2.03 5.42 -8.02
CA VAL A 39 -3.31 4.75 -7.76
C VAL A 39 -3.60 4.70 -6.27
N MET A 40 -2.56 4.43 -5.47
CA MET A 40 -2.68 4.36 -4.02
C MET A 40 -1.42 4.90 -3.36
N ASN A 41 -1.59 5.54 -2.21
CA ASN A 41 -0.50 6.11 -1.41
C ASN A 41 -0.67 5.69 0.04
N ILE A 42 0.35 5.08 0.64
CA ILE A 42 0.33 4.63 2.03
C ILE A 42 1.41 5.40 2.78
N VAL A 43 1.03 6.13 3.82
CA VAL A 43 1.94 6.94 4.65
C VAL A 43 2.02 6.35 6.03
N ASP A 44 3.23 6.09 6.49
CA ASP A 44 3.54 5.71 7.86
C ASP A 44 3.61 6.96 8.74
N LYS A 45 2.76 7.00 9.77
CA LYS A 45 2.64 8.12 10.71
C LYS A 45 3.02 7.72 12.15
N GLY A 46 3.92 6.73 12.30
CA GLY A 46 4.34 6.26 13.63
C GLY A 46 3.46 5.10 14.10
N GLU A 47 2.46 5.37 14.93
CA GLU A 47 1.55 4.32 15.45
C GLU A 47 0.46 3.92 14.45
N GLU A 48 0.19 4.80 13.48
CA GLU A 48 -0.82 4.61 12.44
C GLU A 48 -0.18 4.50 11.05
N VAL A 49 -0.92 3.89 10.12
CA VAL A 49 -0.70 4.05 8.67
C VAL A 49 -1.95 4.64 8.01
N GLU A 50 -1.74 5.63 7.16
CA GLU A 50 -2.80 6.28 6.37
C GLU A 50 -2.72 5.82 4.92
N LEU A 51 -3.75 5.14 4.44
CA LEU A 51 -3.93 4.73 3.06
C LEU A 51 -4.84 5.74 2.35
N SER A 52 -4.37 6.31 1.24
CA SER A 52 -5.15 7.17 0.35
C SER A 52 -5.45 6.43 -0.96
N PHE A 53 -6.73 6.35 -1.31
CA PHE A 53 -7.21 5.68 -2.51
C PHE A 53 -8.49 6.34 -3.03
N LYS A 54 -8.54 6.67 -4.33
CA LYS A 54 -9.70 7.34 -4.98
C LYS A 54 -10.24 8.57 -4.21
N GLY A 55 -9.34 9.39 -3.69
CA GLY A 55 -9.68 10.60 -2.94
C GLY A 55 -10.15 10.35 -1.50
N GLN A 56 -10.30 9.09 -1.08
CA GLN A 56 -10.62 8.73 0.30
C GLN A 56 -9.35 8.38 1.08
N LYS A 57 -9.40 8.62 2.39
CA LYS A 57 -8.34 8.29 3.34
C LYS A 57 -8.85 7.29 4.36
N TYR A 58 -8.06 6.26 4.61
CA TYR A 58 -8.33 5.21 5.57
C TYR A 58 -7.15 5.13 6.53
N LYS A 59 -7.42 5.13 7.83
CA LYS A 59 -6.39 4.99 8.86
C LYS A 59 -6.44 3.60 9.46
N TYR A 60 -5.27 3.05 9.70
CA TYR A 60 -5.11 1.75 10.34
C TYR A 60 -4.13 1.87 11.49
N ASP A 61 -4.55 1.42 12.65
CA ASP A 61 -3.68 1.27 13.81
C ASP A 61 -2.78 0.05 13.60
N LYS A 62 -1.46 0.23 13.78
CA LYS A 62 -0.46 -0.82 13.58
C LYS A 62 -0.45 -1.90 14.66
N TRP A 63 -0.99 -1.61 15.85
CA TRP A 63 -1.15 -2.63 16.91
C TRP A 63 -2.07 -3.76 16.43
N TYR A 64 -3.08 -3.42 15.63
CA TYR A 64 -4.08 -4.37 15.14
C TYR A 64 -3.87 -4.76 13.67
N THR A 65 -3.27 -3.86 12.89
CA THR A 65 -3.12 -4.02 11.44
C THR A 65 -1.67 -4.32 11.09
N LYS A 66 -1.28 -5.58 11.19
CA LYS A 66 0.01 -6.05 10.69
C LYS A 66 0.14 -5.85 9.17
N PRO A 67 1.37 -5.73 8.61
CA PRO A 67 1.58 -5.56 7.17
C PRO A 67 0.85 -6.61 6.32
N GLU A 68 0.76 -7.85 6.77
CA GLU A 68 0.06 -8.94 6.09
C GLU A 68 -1.46 -8.71 6.00
N HIS A 69 -2.05 -8.11 7.05
CA HIS A 69 -3.47 -7.79 7.07
C HIS A 69 -3.77 -6.69 6.04
N LEU A 70 -2.99 -5.62 6.06
CA LEU A 70 -3.15 -4.52 5.12
C LEU A 70 -2.87 -4.97 3.67
N ALA A 71 -1.85 -5.81 3.45
CA ALA A 71 -1.54 -6.36 2.14
C ALA A 71 -2.74 -7.13 1.55
N LYS A 72 -3.39 -7.99 2.34
CA LYS A 72 -4.59 -8.72 1.91
C LYS A 72 -5.72 -7.77 1.50
N THR A 73 -5.98 -6.74 2.30
CA THR A 73 -7.00 -5.72 2.00
C THR A 73 -6.69 -4.99 0.70
N ILE A 74 -5.45 -4.53 0.53
CA ILE A 74 -5.02 -3.84 -0.70
C ILE A 74 -5.21 -4.75 -1.90
N LEU A 75 -4.67 -5.97 -1.87
CA LEU A 75 -4.77 -6.92 -2.99
C LEU A 75 -6.22 -7.23 -3.36
N ARG A 76 -7.10 -7.38 -2.35
CA ARG A 76 -8.52 -7.57 -2.57
C ARG A 76 -9.17 -6.40 -3.30
N VAL A 77 -8.80 -5.16 -2.93
CA VAL A 77 -9.28 -3.95 -3.63
C VAL A 77 -8.83 -3.97 -5.10
N PHE A 78 -7.58 -4.33 -5.37
CA PHE A 78 -7.07 -4.44 -6.75
C PHE A 78 -7.77 -5.54 -7.56
N GLU A 79 -8.15 -6.65 -6.94
CA GLU A 79 -8.93 -7.71 -7.59
C GLU A 79 -10.36 -7.28 -7.90
N VAL A 80 -11.08 -6.74 -6.90
CA VAL A 80 -12.51 -6.39 -7.03
C VAL A 80 -12.72 -5.21 -7.97
N GLN A 81 -11.83 -4.22 -7.95
CA GLN A 81 -11.97 -3.03 -8.80
C GLN A 81 -11.34 -3.17 -10.19
N GLN A 82 -10.92 -4.39 -10.56
CA GLN A 82 -10.28 -4.70 -11.85
C GLN A 82 -9.13 -3.75 -12.20
N LEU A 83 -8.32 -3.43 -11.19
CA LEU A 83 -7.15 -2.57 -11.32
C LEU A 83 -5.95 -3.39 -11.81
#